data_AF-A0A950IUG1-F1
#
_entry.id   AF-A0A950IUG1-F1
#
_cell.length_a   1.000
_cell.length_b   1.000
_cell.length_c   1.000
_cell.angle_alpha   90.00
_cell.angle_beta   90.00
_cell.angle_gamma   90.00
#
_symmetry.space_group_name_H-M   'P 1'
#
loop_
_entity.id
_entity.type
_entity.pdbx_description
1 polymer ?
#
loop_
_entity_poly.entity_id
_entity_poly.type
_entity_poly.pdbx_seq_one_letter_code
_entity_poly.pdbx_strand_id
1 'polypeptide(L)'
;TFSQGGIDFLMFNLIGNKSHNAWYVFILGPIYAAIYYSVFRFVILKFNLNTPGREDEDGAAQDAVSEDQRARALVLAFGGRSNISNLDACITRLRIAVKNPAQVDQAKLKAMGASGVVQVGSGIQAIFGPLSENLKTDMEIYLKTAGDDAELPAAAVSAAAPAVAAVASSASAPLDPQLAATAAAVLAALGGRGNVAQVEAIAHTRLRVVLKQSASFDQAAAQQAGVVTCVETQPGTWHLVVGDQAATLAQALQG
;
A
#
# COMPACT_ATOMS: atom_id res chain seq x y z
N THR A 1 11.03 0.84 25.66
CA THR A 1 10.47 2.06 25.06
C THR A 1 10.76 2.02 23.57
N PHE A 2 9.82 2.43 22.72
CA PHE A 2 9.90 2.29 21.25
C PHE A 2 10.54 3.51 20.57
N SER A 3 10.83 4.56 21.33
CA SER A 3 11.48 5.78 20.87
C SER A 3 12.49 6.24 21.92
N GLN A 4 13.79 6.24 21.57
CA GLN A 4 14.87 6.86 22.35
C GLN A 4 15.15 8.28 21.83
N GLY A 5 14.11 9.08 21.66
CA GLY A 5 14.27 10.49 21.30
C GLY A 5 14.86 11.32 22.44
N GLY A 6 15.35 12.53 22.16
CA GLY A 6 15.93 13.42 23.18
C GLY A 6 14.97 13.75 24.33
N ILE A 7 13.66 13.78 24.07
CA ILE A 7 12.61 14.00 25.09
C ILE A 7 12.53 12.81 26.05
N ASP A 8 12.61 11.57 25.53
CA ASP A 8 12.63 10.34 26.32
C ASP A 8 13.90 10.26 27.19
N PHE A 9 15.04 10.68 26.64
CA PHE A 9 16.29 10.80 27.38
C PHE A 9 16.16 11.78 28.56
N LEU A 10 15.64 12.98 28.33
CA LEU A 10 15.47 13.99 29.37
C LEU A 10 14.51 13.54 30.48
N MET A 11 13.33 13.03 30.11
CA MET A 11 12.30 12.60 31.06
C MET A 11 12.76 11.42 31.92
N PHE A 12 13.34 10.38 31.33
CA PHE A 12 13.62 9.15 32.05
C PHE A 12 15.03 9.08 32.65
N ASN A 13 16.01 9.78 32.07
CA ASN A 13 17.39 9.76 32.56
C ASN A 13 17.73 10.97 33.43
N LEU A 14 17.40 12.20 32.99
CA LEU A 14 17.82 13.41 33.70
C LEU A 14 16.86 13.81 34.82
N ILE A 15 15.54 13.70 34.60
CA ILE A 15 14.51 14.07 35.59
C ILE A 15 14.05 12.85 36.40
N GLY A 16 13.89 11.70 35.74
CA GLY A 16 13.35 10.48 36.35
C GLY A 16 14.34 9.67 37.21
N ASN A 17 15.62 10.03 37.22
CA ASN A 17 16.71 9.38 37.98
C ASN A 17 16.76 7.84 37.85
N LYS A 18 16.27 7.26 36.73
CA LYS A 18 16.27 5.81 36.49
C LYS A 18 17.58 5.27 35.92
N SER A 19 18.55 6.14 35.62
CA SER A 19 19.77 5.80 34.91
C SER A 19 21.00 6.47 35.52
N HIS A 20 21.87 5.66 36.15
CA HIS A 20 23.10 6.13 36.81
C HIS A 20 24.20 6.55 35.82
N ASN A 21 24.07 6.20 34.54
CA ASN A 21 25.14 6.26 33.54
C ASN A 21 24.76 7.13 32.33
N ALA A 22 23.73 7.97 32.46
CA ALA A 22 23.20 8.79 31.38
C ALA A 22 24.24 9.75 30.76
N TRP A 23 25.25 10.14 31.53
CA TRP A 23 26.31 11.06 31.09
C TRP A 23 27.19 10.49 29.97
N TYR A 24 27.27 9.16 29.81
CA TYR A 24 28.05 8.54 28.72
C TYR A 24 27.58 8.95 27.33
N VAL A 25 26.33 9.35 27.16
CA VAL A 25 25.83 9.89 25.88
C VAL A 25 26.65 11.09 25.40
N PHE A 26 27.14 11.94 26.31
CA PHE A 26 27.95 13.10 25.94
C PHE A 26 29.38 12.73 25.51
N ILE A 27 29.84 11.51 25.80
CA ILE A 27 31.15 10.99 25.36
C ILE A 27 30.98 10.07 24.15
N LEU A 28 30.14 9.04 24.27
CA LEU A 28 29.91 8.08 23.20
C LEU A 28 29.20 8.72 22.01
N GLY A 29 28.31 9.70 22.23
CA GLY A 29 27.59 10.40 21.16
C GLY A 29 28.54 11.05 20.14
N PRO A 30 29.45 11.94 20.58
CA PRO A 30 30.48 12.50 19.69
C PRO A 30 31.39 11.45 19.04
N ILE A 31 31.77 10.39 19.76
CA ILE A 31 32.59 9.30 19.20
C ILE A 31 31.84 8.61 18.05
N TYR A 32 30.59 8.21 18.27
CA TYR A 32 29.75 7.61 17.23
C TYR A 32 29.48 8.58 16.08
N ALA A 33 29.24 9.86 16.36
CA ALA A 33 29.06 10.87 15.32
C ALA A 33 30.30 10.99 14.43
N ALA A 34 31.51 11.01 15.01
CA ALA A 34 32.76 11.05 14.26
C ALA A 34 32.97 9.79 13.42
N ILE A 35 32.68 8.60 13.98
CA ILE A 35 32.77 7.32 13.26
C ILE A 35 31.79 7.31 12.09
N TYR A 36 30.50 7.59 12.34
CA TYR A 36 29.48 7.61 11.29
C TYR A 36 29.81 8.62 10.20
N TYR A 37 30.16 9.85 10.57
CA TYR A 37 30.54 10.88 9.61
C TYR A 37 31.72 10.43 8.74
N SER A 38 32.77 9.89 9.35
CA SER A 38 33.98 9.47 8.63
C SER A 38 33.70 8.29 7.70
N VAL A 39 32.97 7.28 8.16
CA VAL A 39 32.63 6.09 7.36
C VAL A 39 31.69 6.48 6.23
N PHE A 40 30.57 7.14 6.50
CA PHE A 40 29.64 7.57 5.46
C PHE A 40 30.32 8.50 4.46
N ARG A 41 31.10 9.50 4.93
CA ARG A 41 31.80 10.41 4.02
C ARG A 41 32.84 9.68 3.16
N PHE A 42 33.62 8.77 3.73
CA PHE A 42 34.57 7.97 2.97
C PHE A 42 33.85 7.14 1.90
N VAL A 43 32.77 6.44 2.26
CA VAL A 43 32.02 5.59 1.33
C VAL A 43 31.34 6.43 0.24
N ILE A 44 30.67 7.53 0.59
CA ILE A 44 30.00 8.42 -0.38
C ILE A 44 31.01 9.00 -1.37
N LEU A 45 32.16 9.47 -0.91
CA LEU A 45 33.18 10.06 -1.79
C LEU A 45 33.92 9.01 -2.62
N LYS A 46 34.20 7.83 -2.05
CA LYS A 46 34.98 6.78 -2.73
C LYS A 46 34.16 6.01 -3.76
N PHE A 47 32.88 5.77 -3.48
CA PHE A 47 31.98 4.97 -4.31
C PHE A 47 30.94 5.81 -5.07
N ASN A 48 30.98 7.13 -4.93
CA ASN A 48 30.04 8.06 -5.55
C ASN A 48 28.57 7.63 -5.38
N LEU A 49 28.17 7.33 -4.14
CA LEU A 49 26.80 6.90 -3.85
C LEU A 49 25.81 8.05 -4.00
N ASN A 50 24.69 7.80 -4.67
CA ASN A 50 23.58 8.74 -4.82
C ASN A 50 22.86 8.92 -3.48
N THR A 51 23.36 9.82 -2.65
CA THR A 51 22.67 10.26 -1.44
C THR A 51 21.67 11.35 -1.77
N PRO A 52 20.53 11.46 -1.05
CA PRO A 52 19.57 12.54 -1.25
C PRO A 52 20.26 13.91 -1.25
N GLY A 53 20.06 14.72 -2.30
CA GLY A 53 20.73 16.02 -2.49
C GLY A 53 22.11 15.98 -3.19
N ARG A 54 22.59 14.80 -3.62
CA ARG A 54 23.70 14.62 -4.59
C ARG A 54 23.20 14.06 -5.92
N GLU A 55 21.93 14.32 -6.23
CA GLU A 55 21.37 14.06 -7.55
C GLU A 55 21.95 15.13 -8.48
N ASP A 56 22.41 14.76 -9.68
CA ASP A 56 23.00 15.72 -10.61
C ASP A 56 21.99 16.83 -10.93
N GLU A 57 22.26 18.07 -10.50
CA GLU A 57 21.41 19.25 -10.76
C GLU A 57 21.54 19.77 -12.22
N ASP A 58 22.38 19.13 -13.04
CA ASP A 58 22.67 19.54 -14.42
C ASP A 58 21.49 19.33 -15.41
N GLY A 59 20.34 18.85 -14.92
CA GLY A 59 19.10 18.68 -15.71
C GLY A 59 18.15 19.88 -15.71
N ALA A 60 18.31 20.87 -14.81
CA ALA A 60 17.23 21.83 -14.49
C ALA A 60 16.75 22.73 -15.65
N ALA A 61 17.49 22.84 -16.77
CA ALA A 61 17.08 23.61 -17.94
C ALA A 61 16.61 22.76 -19.14
N GLN A 62 16.86 21.44 -19.15
CA GLN A 62 16.37 20.51 -20.17
C GLN A 62 15.28 19.56 -19.65
N ASP A 63 15.18 19.39 -18.33
CA ASP A 63 14.20 18.52 -17.69
C ASP A 63 12.88 19.18 -17.33
N ALA A 64 12.71 20.51 -17.38
CA ALA A 64 11.39 21.10 -17.17
C ALA A 64 10.36 20.61 -18.22
N VAL A 65 10.81 20.25 -19.42
CA VAL A 65 9.97 19.61 -20.45
C VAL A 65 9.79 18.11 -20.18
N SER A 66 10.76 17.47 -19.52
CA SER A 66 10.76 16.03 -19.14
C SER A 66 9.88 15.75 -17.91
N GLU A 67 9.98 16.58 -16.87
CA GLU A 67 9.21 16.54 -15.64
C GLU A 67 7.73 16.84 -15.89
N ASP A 68 7.43 17.88 -16.67
CA ASP A 68 6.04 18.21 -17.03
C ASP A 68 5.43 17.13 -17.94
N GLN A 69 6.21 16.54 -18.86
CA GLN A 69 5.79 15.37 -19.65
C GLN A 69 5.57 14.12 -18.80
N ARG A 70 6.41 13.89 -17.79
CA ARG A 70 6.32 12.74 -16.89
C ARG A 70 5.13 12.89 -15.94
N ALA A 71 4.93 14.07 -15.37
CA ALA A 71 3.77 14.42 -14.56
C ALA A 71 2.47 14.28 -15.37
N ARG A 72 2.46 14.78 -16.62
CA ARG A 72 1.35 14.57 -17.56
C ARG A 72 1.09 13.10 -17.82
N ALA A 73 2.12 12.32 -18.13
CA ALA A 73 1.98 10.89 -18.41
C ALA A 73 1.45 10.12 -17.20
N LEU A 74 1.85 10.50 -15.99
CA LEU A 74 1.31 9.99 -14.73
C LEU A 74 -0.16 10.34 -14.57
N VAL A 75 -0.54 11.61 -14.72
CA VAL A 75 -1.95 12.05 -14.61
C VAL A 75 -2.84 11.29 -15.61
N LEU A 76 -2.39 11.14 -16.85
CA LEU A 76 -3.12 10.38 -17.87
C LEU A 76 -3.20 8.88 -17.52
N ALA A 77 -2.13 8.28 -16.99
CA ALA A 77 -2.13 6.89 -16.55
C ALA A 77 -3.09 6.64 -15.38
N PHE A 78 -3.36 7.64 -14.54
CA PHE A 78 -4.37 7.59 -13.49
C PHE A 78 -5.80 7.88 -13.98
N GLY A 79 -6.03 8.00 -15.29
CA GLY A 79 -7.35 8.26 -15.87
C GLY A 79 -7.64 9.73 -16.15
N GLY A 80 -6.63 10.59 -16.15
CA GLY A 80 -6.76 12.02 -16.38
C GLY A 80 -7.19 12.78 -15.12
N ARG A 81 -7.23 14.11 -15.21
CA ARG A 81 -7.53 14.97 -14.07
C ARG A 81 -8.89 14.68 -13.44
N SER A 82 -9.93 14.48 -14.24
CA SER A 82 -11.29 14.27 -13.74
C SER A 82 -11.42 13.01 -12.88
N ASN A 83 -10.53 12.04 -13.05
CA ASN A 83 -10.51 10.81 -12.27
C ASN A 83 -9.75 10.94 -10.93
N ILE A 84 -8.81 11.90 -10.80
CA ILE A 84 -8.02 12.10 -9.58
C ILE A 84 -8.80 12.97 -8.59
N SER A 85 -8.96 12.48 -7.36
CA SER A 85 -9.63 13.22 -6.27
C SER A 85 -8.67 13.73 -5.21
N ASN A 86 -7.62 12.98 -4.87
CA ASN A 86 -6.61 13.39 -3.92
C ASN A 86 -5.25 12.77 -4.28
N LEU A 87 -4.17 13.54 -4.06
CA LEU A 87 -2.78 13.12 -4.23
C LEU A 87 -2.08 13.15 -2.87
N ASP A 88 -1.56 12.01 -2.46
CA ASP A 88 -0.77 11.85 -1.26
C ASP A 88 0.48 11.02 -1.58
N ALA A 89 1.55 11.20 -0.81
CA ALA A 89 2.77 10.42 -0.97
C ALA A 89 3.32 10.04 0.40
N CYS A 90 3.92 8.87 0.43
CA CYS A 90 4.76 8.40 1.52
C CYS A 90 6.19 8.28 0.99
N ILE A 91 7.14 7.95 1.88
CA ILE A 91 8.56 7.77 1.54
C ILE A 91 8.80 6.94 0.28
N THR A 92 8.00 5.87 0.05
CA THR A 92 8.19 4.97 -1.10
C THR A 92 6.97 4.76 -1.98
N ARG A 93 5.84 5.40 -1.65
CA ARG A 93 4.56 5.11 -2.30
C ARG A 93 3.81 6.39 -2.64
N LEU A 94 3.40 6.53 -3.89
CA LEU A 94 2.45 7.53 -4.34
C LEU A 94 1.03 6.97 -4.17
N ARG A 95 0.22 7.61 -3.34
CA ARG A 95 -1.15 7.23 -2.99
C ARG A 95 -2.12 8.19 -3.65
N ILE A 96 -2.90 7.69 -4.60
CA ILE A 96 -3.86 8.53 -5.33
C ILE A 96 -5.26 7.99 -5.12
N ALA A 97 -6.13 8.84 -4.59
CA ALA A 97 -7.55 8.55 -4.51
C ALA A 97 -8.18 8.83 -5.88
N VAL A 98 -8.78 7.81 -6.50
CA VAL A 98 -9.40 7.92 -7.81
C VAL A 98 -10.92 7.73 -7.71
N LYS A 99 -11.67 8.33 -8.64
CA LYS A 99 -13.13 8.15 -8.70
C LYS A 99 -13.49 6.80 -9.31
N ASN A 100 -12.75 6.39 -10.34
CA ASN A 100 -12.92 5.14 -11.05
C ASN A 100 -11.57 4.42 -11.22
N PRO A 101 -11.34 3.31 -10.49
CA PRO A 101 -10.10 2.54 -10.60
C PRO A 101 -9.95 1.81 -11.95
N ALA A 102 -11.04 1.58 -12.70
CA ALA A 102 -10.99 0.92 -14.00
C ALA A 102 -10.35 1.79 -15.10
N GLN A 103 -10.29 3.11 -14.90
CA GLN A 103 -9.65 4.05 -15.84
C GLN A 103 -8.13 4.16 -15.61
N VAL A 104 -7.59 3.45 -14.62
CA VAL A 104 -6.17 3.50 -14.28
C VAL A 104 -5.40 2.42 -15.04
N ASP A 105 -4.39 2.85 -15.80
CA ASP A 105 -3.51 1.96 -16.54
C ASP A 105 -2.33 1.51 -15.67
N GLN A 106 -2.50 0.36 -15.02
CA GLN A 106 -1.47 -0.23 -14.17
C GLN A 106 -0.22 -0.67 -14.95
N ALA A 107 -0.36 -1.03 -16.22
CA ALA A 107 0.76 -1.46 -17.05
C ALA A 107 1.65 -0.26 -17.38
N LYS A 108 1.03 0.86 -17.75
CA LYS A 108 1.74 2.12 -18.01
C LYS A 108 2.41 2.68 -16.76
N LEU A 109 1.78 2.59 -15.59
CA LEU A 109 2.42 2.97 -14.32
C LEU A 109 3.68 2.15 -14.02
N LYS A 110 3.67 0.83 -14.26
CA LYS A 110 4.86 -0.02 -14.13
C LYS A 110 5.94 0.33 -15.16
N ALA A 111 5.55 0.59 -16.41
CA ALA A 111 6.48 1.01 -17.45
C ALA A 111 7.15 2.36 -17.13
N MET A 112 6.46 3.25 -16.42
CA MET A 112 7.00 4.54 -15.95
C MET A 112 7.86 4.42 -14.67
N GLY A 113 8.19 3.20 -14.23
CA GLY A 113 9.11 2.96 -13.12
C GLY A 113 8.46 2.57 -11.79
N ALA A 114 7.14 2.33 -11.75
CA ALA A 114 6.54 1.79 -10.54
C ALA A 114 6.99 0.32 -10.34
N SER A 115 7.61 0.04 -9.20
CA SER A 115 7.98 -1.34 -8.82
C SER A 115 6.75 -2.21 -8.54
N GLY A 116 5.61 -1.59 -8.25
CA GLY A 116 4.34 -2.26 -8.07
C GLY A 116 3.20 -1.25 -7.97
N VAL A 117 1.99 -1.71 -8.34
CA VAL A 117 0.75 -0.93 -8.26
C VAL A 117 -0.27 -1.79 -7.55
N VAL A 118 -0.90 -1.24 -6.51
CA VAL A 118 -1.86 -1.94 -5.65
C VAL A 118 -3.10 -1.08 -5.51
N GLN A 119 -4.27 -1.67 -5.72
CA GLN A 119 -5.54 -1.02 -5.44
C GLN A 119 -5.93 -1.25 -3.98
N VAL A 120 -6.26 -0.19 -3.26
CA VAL A 120 -6.68 -0.24 -1.86
C VAL A 120 -7.98 0.55 -1.71
N GLY A 121 -9.11 -0.15 -1.64
CA GLY A 121 -10.43 0.48 -1.63
C GLY A 121 -10.71 1.24 -2.93
N SER A 122 -11.05 2.52 -2.83
CA SER A 122 -11.22 3.43 -3.98
C SER A 122 -9.93 4.10 -4.45
N GLY A 123 -8.79 3.87 -3.79
CA GLY A 123 -7.50 4.46 -4.15
C GLY A 123 -6.56 3.47 -4.85
N ILE A 124 -5.59 4.01 -5.59
CA ILE A 124 -4.48 3.27 -6.19
C ILE A 124 -3.18 3.74 -5.53
N GLN A 125 -2.32 2.78 -5.18
CA GLN A 125 -0.98 3.05 -4.64
C GLN A 125 0.07 2.53 -5.61
N ALA A 126 0.92 3.42 -6.12
CA ALA A 126 2.05 3.07 -6.95
C ALA A 126 3.36 3.25 -6.17
N ILE A 127 4.26 2.26 -6.26
CA ILE A 127 5.52 2.24 -5.51
C ILE A 127 6.64 2.76 -6.42
N PHE A 128 6.99 4.03 -6.29
CA PHE A 128 8.09 4.65 -7.05
C PHE A 128 9.38 4.81 -6.23
N GLY A 129 9.40 4.29 -4.99
CA GLY A 129 10.55 4.47 -4.10
C GLY A 129 10.67 5.93 -3.65
N PRO A 130 11.88 6.41 -3.31
CA PRO A 130 12.10 7.74 -2.72
C PRO A 130 11.60 8.89 -3.59
N LEU A 131 11.40 8.65 -4.90
CA LEU A 131 10.89 9.61 -5.86
C LEU A 131 9.39 9.90 -5.69
N SER A 132 8.67 9.19 -4.81
CA SER A 132 7.22 9.33 -4.66
C SER A 132 6.79 10.73 -4.21
N GLU A 133 7.58 11.40 -3.37
CA GLU A 133 7.28 12.76 -2.89
C GLU A 133 7.51 13.81 -3.99
N ASN A 134 8.58 13.66 -4.77
CA ASN A 134 8.88 14.53 -5.92
C ASN A 134 7.76 14.41 -6.96
N LEU A 135 7.40 13.18 -7.34
CA LEU A 135 6.33 12.92 -8.31
C LEU A 135 4.98 13.49 -7.89
N LYS A 136 4.66 13.47 -6.60
CA LYS A 136 3.43 14.11 -6.09
C LYS A 136 3.48 15.62 -6.32
N THR A 137 4.58 16.26 -5.94
CA THR A 137 4.81 17.70 -6.15
C THR A 137 4.66 18.07 -7.62
N ASP A 138 5.32 17.32 -8.51
CA ASP A 138 5.28 17.56 -9.96
C ASP A 138 3.86 17.43 -10.51
N MET A 139 3.13 16.40 -10.09
CA MET A 139 1.73 16.22 -10.46
C MET A 139 0.83 17.34 -9.92
N GLU A 140 1.04 17.81 -8.70
CA GLU A 140 0.28 18.95 -8.15
C GLU A 140 0.55 20.25 -8.92
N ILE A 141 1.80 20.51 -9.30
CA ILE A 141 2.20 21.67 -10.09
C ILE A 141 1.58 21.57 -11.50
N TYR A 142 1.72 20.42 -12.15
CA TYR A 142 1.12 20.15 -13.45
C TYR A 142 -0.39 20.35 -13.42
N LEU A 143 -1.07 19.79 -12.42
CA LEU A 143 -2.51 20.00 -12.25
C LEU A 143 -2.82 21.49 -12.07
N LYS A 144 -2.10 22.25 -11.24
CA LYS A 144 -2.38 23.70 -11.09
C LYS A 144 -2.21 24.50 -12.39
N THR A 145 -1.36 24.03 -13.30
CA THR A 145 -0.96 24.76 -14.52
C THR A 145 -1.65 24.27 -15.79
N ALA A 146 -2.11 23.01 -15.83
CA ALA A 146 -2.65 22.37 -17.02
C ALA A 146 -4.15 22.68 -17.24
N GLY A 147 -4.47 23.07 -18.48
CA GLY A 147 -5.83 23.17 -19.02
C GLY A 147 -6.35 21.83 -19.57
N ASP A 148 -7.00 21.84 -20.74
CA ASP A 148 -7.69 20.68 -21.35
C ASP A 148 -6.77 19.47 -21.67
N ASP A 149 -5.44 19.66 -21.70
CA ASP A 149 -4.43 18.63 -22.01
C ASP A 149 -4.23 17.56 -20.92
N ALA A 150 -4.79 17.80 -19.72
CA ALA A 150 -4.77 16.86 -18.59
C ALA A 150 -5.98 15.90 -18.58
N GLU A 151 -6.92 16.10 -19.50
CA GLU A 151 -8.06 15.22 -19.71
C GLU A 151 -7.66 14.10 -20.69
N LEU A 152 -8.12 12.87 -20.46
CA LEU A 152 -8.06 11.86 -21.53
C LEU A 152 -9.04 12.27 -22.63
N PRO A 153 -8.63 12.33 -23.92
CA PRO A 153 -9.59 12.61 -24.99
C PRO A 153 -10.66 11.52 -24.99
N ALA A 154 -11.93 11.94 -25.06
CA ALA A 154 -13.13 11.11 -24.95
C ALA A 154 -13.18 9.91 -25.93
N ALA A 155 -12.30 9.87 -26.93
CA ALA A 155 -12.21 8.83 -27.95
C ALA A 155 -11.28 7.64 -27.61
N ALA A 156 -10.48 7.68 -26.54
CA ALA A 156 -9.57 6.58 -26.19
C ALA A 156 -10.24 5.40 -25.44
N VAL A 157 -11.54 5.50 -25.12
CA VAL A 157 -12.27 4.49 -24.33
C VAL A 157 -12.75 3.30 -25.19
N SER A 158 -12.50 3.28 -26.51
CA SER A 158 -13.13 2.29 -27.41
C SER A 158 -12.22 1.28 -28.11
N ALA A 159 -10.90 1.28 -27.95
CA ALA A 159 -10.07 0.36 -28.73
C ALA A 159 -8.75 -0.04 -28.06
N ALA A 160 -8.82 -0.99 -27.13
CA ALA A 160 -7.85 -2.09 -26.99
C ALA A 160 -8.23 -2.94 -25.76
N ALA A 161 -9.33 -3.68 -25.89
CA ALA A 161 -9.47 -4.93 -25.14
C ALA A 161 -8.77 -6.03 -25.96
N PRO A 162 -7.70 -6.64 -25.46
CA PRO A 162 -7.53 -8.06 -25.54
C PRO A 162 -8.09 -8.67 -24.25
N ALA A 163 -8.95 -9.65 -24.49
CA ALA A 163 -9.58 -10.48 -23.50
C ALA A 163 -8.58 -11.09 -22.51
N VAL A 164 -8.98 -11.05 -21.24
CA VAL A 164 -8.97 -12.16 -20.28
C VAL A 164 -8.10 -13.36 -20.68
N ALA A 165 -6.88 -13.38 -20.17
CA ALA A 165 -6.27 -14.61 -19.67
C ALA A 165 -6.18 -14.39 -18.14
N ALA A 166 -7.25 -14.69 -17.39
CA ALA A 166 -7.35 -15.98 -16.72
C ALA A 166 -5.96 -16.47 -16.31
N VAL A 167 -5.47 -15.98 -15.16
CA VAL A 167 -4.40 -16.69 -14.46
C VAL A 167 -5.00 -18.05 -14.14
N ALA A 168 -4.60 -19.01 -14.95
CA ALA A 168 -4.96 -20.40 -14.82
C ALA A 168 -4.65 -20.85 -13.39
N SER A 169 -5.69 -21.40 -12.77
CA SER A 169 -5.65 -22.48 -11.80
C SER A 169 -4.28 -23.16 -11.74
N SER A 170 -3.53 -22.87 -10.69
CA SER A 170 -2.50 -23.79 -10.22
C SER A 170 -3.16 -24.72 -9.21
N ALA A 171 -3.54 -25.88 -9.73
CA ALA A 171 -3.64 -27.16 -9.05
C ALA A 171 -4.50 -27.23 -7.78
N SER A 172 -5.54 -28.06 -7.89
CA SER A 172 -6.14 -28.83 -6.80
C SER A 172 -5.07 -29.53 -5.95
N ALA A 173 -4.51 -28.84 -4.96
CA ALA A 173 -3.95 -29.49 -3.80
C ALA A 173 -5.14 -30.05 -2.99
N PRO A 174 -5.02 -31.26 -2.39
CA PRO A 174 -6.06 -31.76 -1.50
C PRO A 174 -6.28 -30.70 -0.42
N LEU A 175 -7.54 -30.28 -0.21
CA LEU A 175 -7.87 -29.46 0.96
C LEU A 175 -7.34 -30.21 2.18
N ASP A 176 -6.42 -29.58 2.91
CA ASP A 176 -6.01 -30.10 4.20
C ASP A 176 -7.29 -30.37 5.03
N PRO A 177 -7.46 -31.56 5.63
CA PRO A 177 -8.69 -31.90 6.36
C PRO A 177 -8.96 -30.90 7.50
N GLN A 178 -7.90 -30.29 8.05
CA GLN A 178 -7.96 -29.22 9.03
C GLN A 178 -8.60 -27.94 8.46
N LEU A 179 -8.22 -27.54 7.24
CA LEU A 179 -8.76 -26.36 6.57
C LEU A 179 -10.23 -26.55 6.21
N ALA A 180 -10.62 -27.76 5.77
CA ALA A 180 -12.01 -28.08 5.49
C ALA A 180 -12.88 -28.00 6.77
N ALA A 181 -12.37 -28.49 7.91
CA ALA A 181 -13.02 -28.37 9.20
C ALA A 181 -13.14 -26.89 9.65
N THR A 182 -12.08 -26.11 9.49
CA THR A 182 -12.08 -24.67 9.77
C THR A 182 -13.07 -23.93 8.87
N ALA A 183 -13.11 -24.21 7.57
CA ALA A 183 -14.07 -23.60 6.64
C ALA A 183 -15.52 -23.94 7.03
N ALA A 184 -15.80 -25.19 7.41
CA ALA A 184 -17.12 -25.59 7.89
C ALA A 184 -17.53 -24.87 9.18
N ALA A 185 -16.60 -24.72 10.14
CA ALA A 185 -16.84 -24.01 11.39
C ALA A 185 -17.05 -22.50 11.18
N VAL A 186 -16.25 -21.86 10.32
CA VAL A 186 -16.42 -20.45 9.92
C VAL A 186 -17.76 -20.27 9.21
N LEU A 187 -18.15 -21.20 8.35
CA LEU A 187 -19.42 -21.14 7.63
C LEU A 187 -20.62 -21.32 8.56
N ALA A 188 -20.52 -22.16 9.59
CA ALA A 188 -21.53 -22.28 10.63
C ALA A 188 -21.67 -20.98 11.43
N ALA A 189 -20.55 -20.35 11.80
CA ALA A 189 -20.53 -19.05 12.49
C ALA A 189 -21.12 -17.90 11.64
N LEU A 190 -21.00 -17.98 10.31
CA LEU A 190 -21.60 -17.03 9.36
C LEU A 190 -23.12 -17.22 9.15
N GLY A 191 -23.77 -18.12 9.88
CA GLY A 191 -25.20 -18.40 9.73
C GLY A 191 -25.53 -19.38 8.60
N GLY A 192 -24.53 -20.15 8.14
CA GLY A 192 -24.68 -21.19 7.12
C GLY A 192 -24.59 -20.69 5.68
N ARG A 193 -24.60 -21.63 4.72
CA ARG A 193 -24.35 -21.36 3.28
C ARG A 193 -25.39 -20.39 2.69
N GLY A 194 -26.62 -20.43 3.20
CA GLY A 194 -27.72 -19.59 2.70
C GLY A 194 -27.59 -18.10 3.05
N ASN A 195 -26.84 -17.78 4.12
CA ASN A 195 -26.67 -16.41 4.61
C ASN A 195 -25.54 -15.67 3.89
N VAL A 196 -24.57 -16.39 3.33
CA VAL A 196 -23.43 -15.81 2.63
C VAL A 196 -23.85 -15.41 1.21
N ALA A 197 -23.84 -14.11 0.92
CA ALA A 197 -24.14 -13.58 -0.41
C ALA A 197 -22.91 -13.55 -1.31
N GLN A 198 -21.74 -13.20 -0.76
CA GLN A 198 -20.49 -13.12 -1.49
C GLN A 198 -19.30 -13.33 -0.55
N VAL A 199 -18.27 -14.04 -1.00
CA VAL A 199 -16.98 -14.19 -0.30
C VAL A 199 -15.88 -13.82 -1.26
N GLU A 200 -14.93 -12.99 -0.84
CA GLU A 200 -13.80 -12.57 -1.66
C GLU A 200 -12.53 -12.47 -0.81
N ALA A 201 -11.41 -13.01 -1.29
CA ALA A 201 -10.11 -12.81 -0.67
C ALA A 201 -9.52 -11.47 -1.12
N ILE A 202 -9.45 -10.51 -0.21
CA ILE A 202 -9.01 -9.13 -0.52
C ILE A 202 -7.51 -8.96 -0.31
N ALA A 203 -6.93 -9.76 0.58
CA ALA A 203 -5.51 -9.78 0.86
C ALA A 203 -5.10 -11.21 1.23
N HIS A 204 -3.79 -11.47 1.28
CA HIS A 204 -3.25 -12.76 1.70
C HIS A 204 -3.80 -13.27 3.04
N THR A 205 -4.19 -12.36 3.94
CA THR A 205 -4.71 -12.70 5.27
C THR A 205 -6.15 -12.36 5.54
N ARG A 206 -6.87 -11.79 4.55
CA ARG A 206 -8.19 -11.17 4.77
C ARG A 206 -9.24 -11.62 3.76
N LEU A 207 -10.41 -11.93 4.30
CA LEU A 207 -11.62 -12.22 3.55
C LEU A 207 -12.62 -11.10 3.75
N ARG A 208 -13.33 -10.72 2.69
CA ARG A 208 -14.58 -9.99 2.77
C ARG A 208 -15.73 -10.95 2.57
N VAL A 209 -16.70 -10.88 3.47
CA VAL A 209 -17.93 -11.65 3.41
C VAL A 209 -19.10 -10.68 3.44
N VAL A 210 -19.99 -10.80 2.46
CA VAL A 210 -21.27 -10.10 2.44
C VAL A 210 -22.34 -11.08 2.93
N LEU A 211 -23.05 -10.70 3.99
CA LEU A 211 -24.10 -11.51 4.60
C LEU A 211 -25.47 -10.92 4.26
N LYS A 212 -26.45 -11.78 3.98
CA LYS A 212 -27.85 -11.38 3.76
C LYS A 212 -28.53 -10.94 5.05
N GLN A 213 -28.16 -11.58 6.17
CA GLN A 213 -28.64 -11.28 7.51
C GLN A 213 -27.44 -11.15 8.44
N SER A 214 -27.08 -9.90 8.80
CA SER A 214 -25.97 -9.64 9.73
C SER A 214 -26.24 -10.15 11.14
N ALA A 215 -27.52 -10.26 11.55
CA ALA A 215 -27.92 -10.64 12.90
C ALA A 215 -27.68 -12.12 13.23
N SER A 216 -27.48 -12.98 12.22
CA SER A 216 -27.17 -14.40 12.41
C SER A 216 -25.67 -14.70 12.42
N PHE A 217 -24.83 -13.66 12.36
CA PHE A 217 -23.39 -13.82 12.48
C PHE A 217 -22.97 -13.94 13.95
N ASP A 218 -22.39 -15.09 14.31
CA ASP A 218 -21.79 -15.31 15.62
C ASP A 218 -20.28 -15.03 15.56
N GLN A 219 -19.89 -13.83 15.97
CA GLN A 219 -18.49 -13.41 16.03
C GLN A 219 -17.65 -14.27 16.97
N ALA A 220 -18.21 -14.74 18.10
CA ALA A 220 -17.47 -15.53 19.07
C ALA A 220 -17.17 -16.93 18.51
N ALA A 221 -18.14 -17.54 17.84
CA ALA A 221 -17.94 -18.79 17.13
C ALA A 221 -16.94 -18.67 15.97
N ALA A 222 -16.95 -17.54 15.24
CA ALA A 222 -15.97 -17.28 14.17
C ALA A 222 -14.54 -17.17 14.73
N GLN A 223 -14.36 -16.54 15.89
CA GLN A 223 -13.06 -16.46 16.55
C GLN A 223 -12.57 -17.83 17.04
N GLN A 224 -13.46 -18.65 17.59
CA GLN A 224 -13.14 -20.03 17.99
C GLN A 224 -12.80 -20.92 16.78
N ALA A 225 -13.37 -20.64 15.62
CA ALA A 225 -13.07 -21.33 14.36
C ALA A 225 -11.71 -20.94 13.76
N GLY A 226 -11.00 -19.94 14.32
CA GLY A 226 -9.68 -19.51 13.86
C GLY A 226 -9.65 -18.15 13.15
N VAL A 227 -10.75 -17.40 13.14
CA VAL A 227 -10.76 -16.01 12.66
C VAL A 227 -10.13 -15.11 13.72
N VAL A 228 -8.99 -14.50 13.43
CA VAL A 228 -8.26 -13.64 14.37
C VAL A 228 -9.08 -12.40 14.74
N THR A 229 -9.72 -11.77 13.74
CA THR A 229 -10.52 -10.57 13.92
C THR A 229 -11.66 -10.50 12.92
N CYS A 230 -12.81 -10.01 13.39
CA CYS A 230 -13.99 -9.74 12.57
C CYS A 230 -14.32 -8.25 12.70
N VAL A 231 -14.43 -7.54 11.57
CA VAL A 231 -14.75 -6.11 11.56
C VAL A 231 -15.87 -5.86 10.56
N GLU A 232 -16.95 -5.21 11.00
CA GLU A 232 -17.98 -4.73 10.09
C GLU A 232 -17.49 -3.44 9.42
N THR A 233 -17.48 -3.43 8.08
CA THR A 233 -17.00 -2.27 7.30
C THR A 233 -18.14 -1.43 6.75
N GLN A 234 -19.26 -2.08 6.45
CA GLN A 234 -20.53 -1.51 6.00
C GLN A 234 -21.65 -2.42 6.53
N PRO A 235 -22.90 -1.94 6.64
CA PRO A 235 -24.02 -2.78 7.08
C PRO A 235 -24.11 -4.07 6.26
N GLY A 236 -23.84 -5.22 6.89
CA GLY A 236 -23.85 -6.53 6.21
C GLY A 236 -22.59 -6.93 5.45
N THR A 237 -21.53 -6.13 5.50
CA THR A 237 -20.22 -6.47 4.92
C THR A 237 -19.14 -6.57 6.00
N TRP A 238 -18.64 -7.78 6.19
CA TRP A 238 -17.65 -8.14 7.21
C TRP A 238 -16.29 -8.42 6.60
N HIS A 239 -15.24 -7.92 7.23
CA HIS A 239 -13.86 -8.30 6.95
C HIS A 239 -13.37 -9.24 8.05
N LEU A 240 -12.95 -10.44 7.65
CA LEU A 240 -12.44 -11.48 8.51
C LEU A 240 -10.94 -11.63 8.28
N VAL A 241 -10.15 -11.63 9.35
CA VAL A 241 -8.72 -11.91 9.28
C VAL A 241 -8.49 -13.39 9.60
N VAL A 242 -8.09 -14.17 8.61
CA VAL A 242 -8.01 -15.65 8.69
C VAL A 242 -6.59 -16.19 8.51
N GLY A 243 -5.59 -15.31 8.44
CA GLY A 243 -4.19 -15.70 8.21
C GLY A 243 -3.91 -16.09 6.76
N ASP A 244 -2.70 -16.59 6.49
CA ASP A 244 -2.13 -16.73 5.12
C ASP A 244 -2.89 -17.64 4.16
N GLN A 245 -3.94 -18.31 4.63
CA GLN A 245 -4.79 -19.24 3.89
C GLN A 245 -6.10 -18.60 3.41
N ALA A 246 -6.20 -17.26 3.38
CA ALA A 246 -7.42 -16.56 2.98
C ALA A 246 -7.92 -16.96 1.59
N ALA A 247 -7.05 -17.09 0.60
CA ALA A 247 -7.46 -17.46 -0.77
C ALA A 247 -8.08 -18.87 -0.83
N THR A 248 -7.47 -19.85 -0.16
CA THR A 248 -7.96 -21.24 -0.13
C THR A 248 -9.25 -21.36 0.69
N LEU A 249 -9.37 -20.60 1.79
CA LEU A 249 -10.57 -20.56 2.61
C LEU A 249 -11.73 -19.87 1.89
N ALA A 250 -11.47 -18.83 1.06
CA ALA A 250 -12.49 -18.25 0.19
C ALA A 250 -13.07 -19.29 -0.79
N GLN A 251 -12.21 -20.08 -1.43
CA GLN A 251 -12.63 -21.13 -2.35
C GLN A 251 -13.46 -22.20 -1.63
N ALA A 252 -13.04 -22.61 -0.43
CA ALA A 252 -13.76 -23.59 0.38
C ALA A 252 -15.14 -23.09 0.87
N LEU A 253 -15.29 -21.78 1.10
CA LEU A 253 -16.57 -21.17 1.47
C LEU A 253 -17.51 -20.96 0.26
N GLN A 254 -16.96 -20.94 -0.96
CA GLN A 254 -17.73 -20.78 -2.21
C GLN A 254 -18.24 -22.13 -2.79
N GLY A 255 -17.63 -23.26 -2.44
CA GLY A 255 -18.03 -24.63 -2.88
C GLY A 255 -18.95 -25.37 -1.91
#